data_AF-E6WH48-F1
#
_entry.id   AF-E6WH48-F1
#
_cell.length_a   1.000
_cell.length_b   1.000
_cell.length_c   1.000
_cell.angle_alpha   90.00
_cell.angle_beta   90.00
_cell.angle_gamma   90.00
#
_symmetry.space_group_name_H-M   'P 1'
#
loop_
_entity.id
_entity.type
_entity.pdbx_description
1 polymer ?
#
loop_
_entity_poly.entity_id
_entity_poly.type
_entity_poly.pdbx_seq_one_letter_code
_entity_poly.pdbx_strand_id
1 'polypeptide(L)'
;MLKLKFILPLLIIISALVWWFTPHYSDEDKAYYIAMFCTLTHDGRSNSVQDMQQIIEGSNSDYALQKIHFQRGLGEHLQMVWQGLSPERQQQAHQDRTECRRLMSEKLLPGQELQG
;
A
#
# COMPACT_ATOMS: atom_id res chain seq x y z
N MET A 1 17.02 -30.72 24.78
CA MET A 1 17.23 -30.75 23.31
C MET A 1 15.87 -30.78 22.64
N LEU A 2 15.41 -29.66 22.11
CA LEU A 2 14.12 -29.56 21.42
C LEU A 2 14.22 -30.43 20.15
N LYS A 3 13.54 -31.58 20.12
CA LYS A 3 13.64 -32.50 18.98
C LYS A 3 13.03 -31.86 17.74
N LEU A 4 13.65 -32.05 16.58
CA LEU A 4 13.18 -31.52 15.28
C LEU A 4 11.70 -31.81 15.02
N LYS A 5 11.19 -32.95 15.50
CA LYS A 5 9.77 -33.35 15.50
C LYS A 5 8.82 -32.35 16.19
N PHE A 6 9.30 -31.56 17.15
CA PHE A 6 8.51 -30.51 17.82
C PHE A 6 8.78 -29.12 17.23
N ILE A 7 9.95 -28.88 16.66
CA ILE A 7 10.30 -27.60 16.02
C ILE A 7 9.51 -27.40 14.73
N LEU A 8 9.45 -28.42 13.88
CA LEU A 8 8.77 -28.35 12.60
C LEU A 8 7.28 -27.96 12.72
N PRO A 9 6.44 -28.62 13.54
CA PRO A 9 5.04 -28.21 13.70
C PRO A 9 4.91 -26.83 14.35
N LEU A 10 5.83 -26.45 15.25
CA LEU A 10 5.82 -25.12 15.86
C LEU A 10 6.07 -24.02 14.82
N LEU A 11 7.03 -24.22 13.91
CA LEU A 11 7.29 -23.26 12.82
C LEU A 11 6.09 -23.12 11.89
N ILE A 12 5.41 -24.23 11.56
CA ILE A 12 4.19 -24.19 10.74
C ILE A 12 3.11 -23.37 11.42
N ILE A 13 2.89 -23.58 12.72
CA ILE A 13 1.91 -22.80 13.50
C ILE A 13 2.29 -21.32 13.51
N ILE A 14 3.56 -20.98 13.74
CA ILE A 14 4.02 -19.58 13.72
C ILE A 14 3.79 -18.95 12.35
N SER A 15 4.17 -19.62 11.26
CA SER A 15 3.94 -19.12 9.89
C SER A 15 2.45 -18.93 9.60
N ALA A 16 1.60 -19.87 10.02
CA ALA A 16 0.15 -19.75 9.84
C ALA A 16 -0.43 -18.58 10.64
N LEU A 17 0.03 -18.37 11.88
CA LEU A 17 -0.38 -17.23 12.69
C LEU A 17 0.05 -15.91 12.04
N VAL A 18 1.30 -15.80 11.60
CA VAL A 18 1.80 -14.60 10.89
C VAL A 18 0.96 -14.32 9.65
N TRP A 19 0.68 -15.33 8.83
CA TRP A 19 -0.17 -15.16 7.66
C TRP A 19 -1.59 -14.72 8.02
N TRP A 20 -2.19 -15.32 9.05
CA TRP A 20 -3.55 -15.00 9.50
C TRP A 20 -3.69 -13.58 10.04
N PHE A 21 -2.67 -13.08 10.75
CA PHE A 21 -2.66 -11.73 11.31
C PHE A 21 -2.18 -10.65 10.33
N THR A 22 -1.59 -11.04 9.20
CA THR A 22 -1.20 -10.09 8.16
C THR A 22 -2.44 -9.69 7.37
N PRO A 23 -2.78 -8.39 7.26
CA PRO A 23 -3.92 -7.97 6.47
C PRO A 23 -3.68 -8.25 4.98
N HIS A 24 -4.64 -8.91 4.32
CA HIS A 24 -4.63 -9.13 2.88
C HIS A 24 -5.49 -8.09 2.17
N TYR A 25 -4.83 -7.17 1.48
CA TYR A 25 -5.48 -6.19 0.61
C TYR A 25 -5.62 -6.74 -0.82
N SER A 26 -6.75 -6.44 -1.46
CA SER A 26 -6.96 -6.81 -2.86
C SER A 26 -5.99 -6.07 -3.79
N ASP A 27 -5.70 -6.64 -4.96
CA ASP A 27 -4.84 -5.96 -5.92
C ASP A 27 -5.49 -4.70 -6.49
N GLU A 28 -6.82 -4.67 -6.56
CA GLU A 28 -7.61 -3.49 -6.92
C GLU A 28 -7.45 -2.36 -5.89
N ASP A 29 -7.57 -2.66 -4.59
CA ASP A 29 -7.35 -1.68 -3.53
C ASP A 29 -5.94 -1.10 -3.59
N LYS A 30 -4.92 -1.96 -3.73
CA LYS A 30 -3.52 -1.51 -3.85
C LYS A 30 -3.35 -0.62 -5.07
N ALA A 31 -3.89 -1.00 -6.22
CA ALA A 31 -3.82 -0.22 -7.46
C ALA A 31 -4.46 1.17 -7.29
N TYR A 32 -5.63 1.23 -6.68
CA TYR A 32 -6.34 2.47 -6.38
C TYR A 32 -5.52 3.38 -5.44
N TYR A 33 -4.99 2.82 -4.35
CA TYR A 33 -4.16 3.55 -3.41
C TYR A 33 -2.87 4.07 -4.05
N ILE A 34 -2.20 3.27 -4.87
CA ILE A 34 -1.00 3.67 -5.64
C ILE A 34 -1.33 4.82 -6.59
N ALA A 35 -2.39 4.69 -7.37
CA ALA A 35 -2.80 5.70 -8.35
C ALA A 35 -3.10 7.04 -7.67
N MET A 36 -3.83 7.01 -6.55
CA MET A 36 -4.12 8.22 -5.78
C MET A 36 -2.87 8.82 -5.14
N PHE A 37 -2.05 8.00 -4.48
CA PHE A 37 -0.80 8.45 -3.88
C PHE A 37 0.09 9.14 -4.91
N CYS A 38 0.27 8.53 -6.08
CA CYS A 38 1.08 9.09 -7.16
C CYS A 38 0.46 10.34 -7.80
N THR A 39 -0.87 10.44 -7.84
CA THR A 39 -1.55 11.66 -8.26
C THR A 39 -1.28 12.81 -7.29
N LEU A 40 -1.42 12.58 -5.98
CA LEU A 40 -1.12 13.59 -4.95
C LEU A 40 0.34 14.03 -5.00
N THR A 41 1.25 13.05 -5.07
CA THR A 41 2.70 13.26 -5.15
C THR A 41 3.07 14.12 -6.36
N HIS A 42 2.49 13.83 -7.53
CA HIS A 42 2.76 14.58 -8.76
C HIS A 42 2.18 16.00 -8.73
N ASP A 43 0.97 16.16 -8.17
CA ASP A 43 0.30 17.46 -8.09
C ASP A 43 0.93 18.38 -7.02
N GLY A 44 2.01 17.96 -6.36
CA GLY A 44 2.66 18.70 -5.26
C GLY A 44 1.78 18.79 -4.01
N ARG A 45 0.74 17.96 -3.91
CA ARG A 45 -0.13 17.87 -2.73
C ARG A 45 0.49 16.94 -1.71
N SER A 46 0.10 17.12 -0.45
CA SER A 46 0.48 16.18 0.59
C SER A 46 -0.11 14.81 0.28
N ASN A 47 0.74 13.79 0.29
CA ASN A 47 0.40 12.38 0.07
C ASN A 47 0.36 11.60 1.40
N SER A 48 0.18 12.30 2.53
CA SER A 48 0.13 11.69 3.85
C SER A 48 -1.07 10.77 4.01
N VAL A 49 -0.97 9.83 4.96
CA VAL A 49 -2.06 8.90 5.32
C VAL A 49 -3.34 9.67 5.68
N GLN A 50 -3.21 10.78 6.41
CA GLN A 50 -4.33 11.62 6.83
C GLN A 50 -4.99 12.32 5.65
N ASP A 51 -4.21 12.85 4.72
CA ASP A 51 -4.75 13.54 3.53
C ASP A 51 -5.44 12.55 2.59
N MET A 52 -4.86 11.37 2.40
CA MET A 52 -5.51 10.28 1.66
C MET A 52 -6.82 9.84 2.30
N GLN A 53 -6.84 9.71 3.64
CA GLN A 53 -8.07 9.40 4.38
C GLN A 53 -9.14 10.47 4.16
N GLN A 54 -8.78 11.75 4.30
CA GLN A 54 -9.71 12.85 4.10
C GLN A 54 -10.27 12.88 2.68
N ILE A 55 -9.47 12.55 1.67
CA ILE A 55 -9.93 12.48 0.29
C ILE A 55 -10.88 11.30 0.08
N ILE A 56 -10.51 10.09 0.53
CA ILE A 56 -11.33 8.88 0.35
C ILE A 56 -12.66 9.00 1.08
N GLU A 57 -12.62 9.39 2.35
CA GLU A 57 -13.80 9.41 3.21
C GLU A 57 -14.58 10.72 3.07
N GLY A 58 -13.91 11.84 2.79
CA GLY A 58 -14.52 13.17 2.63
C GLY A 58 -15.04 13.46 1.22
N SER A 59 -14.57 12.77 0.17
CA SER A 59 -15.18 12.85 -1.16
C SER A 59 -16.52 12.13 -1.24
N ASN A 60 -16.88 11.35 -0.21
CA ASN A 60 -18.14 10.63 -0.15
C ASN A 60 -19.24 11.58 0.35
N SER A 61 -19.92 12.26 -0.58
CA SER A 61 -21.13 13.00 -0.24
C SER A 61 -22.19 12.03 0.30
N ASP A 62 -23.11 12.49 1.15
CA ASP A 62 -24.17 11.66 1.79
C ASP A 62 -25.13 10.94 0.80
N TYR A 63 -24.88 11.07 -0.51
CA TYR A 63 -25.63 10.48 -1.61
C TYR A 63 -24.88 9.33 -2.31
N ALA A 64 -23.61 9.05 -1.99
CA ALA A 64 -22.93 7.91 -2.60
C ALA A 64 -23.49 6.60 -2.03
N LEU A 65 -23.97 5.73 -2.92
CA LEU A 65 -24.59 4.43 -2.58
C LEU A 65 -23.65 3.51 -1.80
N GLN A 66 -22.33 3.75 -1.83
CA GLN A 66 -21.34 2.97 -1.10
C GLN A 66 -20.32 3.89 -0.43
N LYS A 67 -20.28 3.83 0.90
CA LYS A 67 -19.20 4.46 1.69
C LYS A 67 -17.94 3.63 1.50
N ILE A 68 -16.90 4.25 0.93
CA ILE A 68 -15.58 3.65 0.83
C ILE A 68 -14.85 4.00 2.12
N HIS A 69 -14.45 2.99 2.87
CA HIS A 69 -13.72 3.18 4.12
C HIS A 69 -12.22 3.19 3.85
N PHE A 70 -11.52 4.14 4.48
CA PHE A 70 -10.08 4.21 4.34
C PHE A 70 -9.41 3.03 5.07
N GLN A 71 -8.71 2.19 4.31
CA GLN A 71 -7.82 1.17 4.82
C GLN A 71 -6.50 1.79 5.32
N ARG A 72 -6.47 2.19 6.58
CA ARG A 72 -5.30 2.86 7.20
C ARG A 72 -3.99 2.09 7.04
N GLY A 73 -4.00 0.78 7.29
CA GLY A 73 -2.80 -0.05 7.18
C GLY A 73 -2.21 -0.07 5.77
N LEU A 74 -3.05 -0.01 4.73
CA LEU A 74 -2.57 0.09 3.34
C LEU A 74 -1.94 1.47 3.09
N GLY A 75 -2.57 2.55 3.53
CA GLY A 75 -1.99 3.91 3.45
C GLY A 75 -0.64 4.03 4.16
N GLU A 76 -0.53 3.47 5.37
CA GLU A 76 0.73 3.43 6.13
C GLU A 76 1.81 2.61 5.41
N HIS A 77 1.43 1.49 4.79
CA HIS A 77 2.36 0.69 4.00
C HIS A 77 2.87 1.44 2.76
N LEU A 78 2.01 2.18 2.04
CA LEU A 78 2.47 3.07 0.96
C LEU A 78 3.48 4.10 1.47
N GLN A 79 3.19 4.77 2.59
CA GLN A 79 4.10 5.75 3.17
C GLN A 79 5.46 5.14 3.53
N MET A 80 5.46 3.92 4.07
CA MET A 80 6.68 3.18 4.40
C MET A 80 7.50 2.85 3.14
N VAL A 81 6.85 2.36 2.08
CA VAL A 81 7.50 2.10 0.79
C VAL A 81 8.09 3.39 0.22
N TRP A 82 7.34 4.49 0.24
CA TRP A 82 7.79 5.80 -0.22
C TRP A 82 9.02 6.30 0.55
N GLN A 83 8.98 6.24 1.88
CA GLN A 83 10.09 6.67 2.75
C GLN A 83 11.35 5.79 2.57
N GLY A 84 11.19 4.54 2.12
CA GLY A 84 12.30 3.66 1.77
C GLY A 84 12.96 3.95 0.43
N LEU A 85 12.38 4.82 -0.41
CA LEU A 85 13.01 5.26 -1.67
C LEU A 85 14.16 6.24 -1.39
N SER A 86 15.17 6.24 -2.25
CA SER A 86 16.21 7.26 -2.18
C SER A 86 15.65 8.65 -2.55
N PRO A 87 16.25 9.75 -2.07
CA PRO A 87 15.81 11.09 -2.41
C PRO A 87 15.72 11.35 -3.92
N GLU A 88 16.62 10.77 -4.71
CA GLU A 88 16.62 10.90 -6.17
C GLU A 88 15.40 10.21 -6.79
N ARG A 89 15.04 9.02 -6.30
CA ARG A 89 13.85 8.31 -6.77
C ARG A 89 12.56 9.00 -6.33
N GLN A 90 12.52 9.55 -5.12
CA GLN A 90 11.38 10.36 -4.68
C GLN A 90 11.22 11.58 -5.59
N GLN A 91 12.31 12.27 -5.92
CA GLN A 91 12.29 13.43 -6.82
C GLN A 91 11.81 13.05 -8.23
N GLN A 92 12.28 11.93 -8.77
CA GLN A 92 11.82 11.41 -10.07
C GLN A 92 10.33 11.07 -10.04
N ALA A 93 9.87 10.39 -8.99
CA ALA A 93 8.46 10.03 -8.81
C ALA A 93 7.56 11.26 -8.59
N HIS A 94 8.08 12.35 -8.01
CA HIS A 94 7.37 13.63 -7.97
C HIS A 94 7.16 14.21 -9.38
N GLN A 95 8.17 14.12 -10.24
CA GLN A 95 8.12 14.70 -11.59
C GLN A 95 7.34 13.84 -12.57
N ASP A 96 7.36 12.52 -12.40
CA ASP A 96 6.75 11.57 -13.31
C ASP A 96 5.80 10.61 -12.56
N ARG A 97 4.50 10.81 -12.82
CA ARG A 97 3.42 9.98 -12.26
C ARG A 97 3.56 8.50 -12.66
N THR A 98 4.03 8.22 -13.88
CA THR A 98 4.23 6.85 -14.37
C THR A 98 5.38 6.18 -13.61
N GLU A 99 6.48 6.90 -13.40
CA GLU A 99 7.60 6.40 -12.62
C GLU A 99 7.20 6.16 -11.15
N CYS A 100 6.40 7.05 -10.55
CA CYS A 100 5.83 6.81 -9.24
C CYS A 100 5.03 5.50 -9.21
N ARG A 101 4.10 5.30 -10.16
CA ARG A 101 3.28 4.09 -10.22
C ARG A 101 4.15 2.84 -10.37
N ARG A 102 5.19 2.88 -11.19
CA ARG A 102 6.13 1.78 -11.39
C ARG A 102 6.85 1.42 -10.09
N LEU A 103 7.46 2.42 -9.43
CA LEU A 103 8.22 2.23 -8.18
C LEU A 103 7.34 1.67 -7.05
N MET A 104 6.12 2.18 -6.91
CA MET A 104 5.19 1.72 -5.87
C MET A 104 4.65 0.32 -6.19
N SER A 105 4.29 0.04 -7.45
CA SER A 105 3.77 -1.26 -7.87
C SER A 105 4.79 -2.38 -7.70
N GLU A 106 6.08 -2.11 -7.97
CA GLU A 106 7.16 -3.09 -7.78
C GLU A 106 7.19 -3.66 -6.35
N LYS A 107 6.81 -2.85 -5.35
CA LYS A 107 6.83 -3.25 -3.93
C LYS A 107 5.48 -3.75 -3.42
N LEU A 108 4.38 -3.13 -3.85
CA LEU A 108 3.04 -3.44 -3.34
C LEU A 108 2.30 -4.51 -4.16
N LEU A 109 2.64 -4.67 -5.44
CA LEU A 109 2.01 -5.58 -6.40
C LEU A 109 3.07 -6.46 -7.10
N PRO A 110 3.83 -7.29 -6.36
CA PRO A 110 4.88 -8.11 -6.96
C PRO A 110 4.26 -9.09 -7.97
N GLY A 111 4.67 -8.96 -9.24
CA GLY A 111 4.20 -9.82 -10.35
C GLY A 111 3.02 -9.27 -11.17
N GLN A 112 2.53 -8.07 -10.86
CA GLN A 112 1.52 -7.36 -11.65
C GLN A 112 1.99 -5.94 -11.96
N GLU A 113 2.26 -5.64 -13.24
CA GLU A 113 2.53 -4.28 -13.71
C GLU A 113 1.19 -3.55 -13.88
N LEU A 114 0.98 -2.43 -13.18
CA LEU A 114 -0.15 -1.55 -13.44
C LEU A 114 0.02 -0.94 -14.84
N GLN A 115 -0.74 -1.44 -15.82
CA GLN A 115 -0.76 -0.83 -17.15
C GLN A 115 -1.25 0.62 -17.03
N GLY A 116 -0.48 1.52 -17.65
CA GLY A 116 -0.56 2.98 -17.54
C GLY A 116 -1.96 3.55 -17.77
#